data_AF-A0A6N8R973-F1
#
_entry.id   AF-A0A6N8R973-F1
#
_cell.length_a   1.000
_cell.length_b   1.000
_cell.length_c   1.000
_cell.angle_alpha   90.00
_cell.angle_beta   90.00
_cell.angle_gamma   90.00
#
_symmetry.space_group_name_H-M   'P 1'
#
loop_
_entity.id
_entity.type
_entity.pdbx_description
1 polymer ?
#
loop_
_entity_poly.entity_id
_entity_poly.type
_entity_poly.pdbx_seq_one_letter_code
_entity_poly.pdbx_strand_id
1 'polypeptide(L)'
;MSSNTFTLGTKSVNRLGYGAMQLAGPGVFGPPRDRHVAITVLREALALGVNHIDTSDFYGPHVTNQIIREALYPYSDDLTIVTKIGARRGEDAS
;
A
#
# COMPACT_ATOMS: atom_id res chain seq x y z
N MET A 1 22.74 -19.34 -2.22
CA MET A 1 22.33 -17.97 -1.88
C MET A 1 20.91 -17.78 -2.38
N SER A 2 19.96 -17.39 -1.53
CA SER A 2 18.59 -17.13 -2.00
C SER A 2 18.59 -15.87 -2.87
N SER A 3 17.88 -15.88 -4.00
CA SER A 3 17.62 -14.65 -4.75
C SER A 3 16.87 -13.65 -3.88
N ASN A 4 17.35 -12.41 -3.81
CA ASN A 4 16.68 -11.29 -3.10
C ASN A 4 15.42 -10.79 -3.82
N THR A 5 15.08 -11.38 -4.97
CA THR A 5 13.90 -11.04 -5.77
C THR A 5 12.98 -12.24 -6.02
N PHE A 6 11.74 -11.95 -6.40
CA PHE A 6 10.70 -12.90 -6.77
C PHE A 6 9.87 -12.39 -7.95
N THR A 7 9.35 -13.28 -8.78
CA THR A 7 8.48 -12.92 -9.92
C THR A 7 7.02 -12.84 -9.46
N LEU A 8 6.45 -11.63 -9.46
CA LEU A 8 5.04 -11.38 -9.17
C LEU A 8 4.29 -11.04 -10.47
N GLY A 9 3.57 -12.02 -11.01
CA GLY A 9 2.97 -11.90 -12.34
C GLY A 9 4.05 -11.73 -13.41
N THR A 10 4.09 -10.56 -14.06
CA THR A 10 5.12 -10.20 -15.05
C THR A 10 6.20 -9.27 -14.51
N LYS A 11 6.15 -8.92 -13.21
CA LYS A 11 7.09 -8.00 -12.56
C LYS A 11 8.10 -8.77 -11.71
N SER A 12 9.34 -8.28 -11.64
CA SER A 12 10.34 -8.74 -10.67
C SER A 12 10.32 -7.79 -9.48
N VAL A 13 10.10 -8.32 -8.28
CA VAL A 13 10.00 -7.53 -7.04
C VAL A 13 11.00 -8.04 -6.02
N ASN A 14 11.39 -7.20 -5.06
CA ASN A 14 12.16 -7.64 -3.90
C ASN A 14 11.33 -8.61 -3.06
N ARG A 15 11.96 -9.52 -2.31
CA ARG A 15 11.21 -10.54 -1.54
C ARG A 15 10.32 -9.96 -0.45
N LEU A 16 10.61 -8.74 0.03
CA LEU A 16 9.84 -8.06 1.06
C LEU A 16 9.01 -6.92 0.45
N GLY A 17 7.72 -6.94 0.72
CA GLY A 17 6.75 -5.93 0.31
C GLY A 17 6.17 -5.16 1.50
N TYR A 18 5.35 -4.16 1.21
CA TYR A 18 4.60 -3.43 2.24
C TYR A 18 3.09 -3.64 2.08
N GLY A 19 2.45 -4.20 3.10
CA GLY A 19 0.99 -4.32 3.17
C GLY A 19 0.36 -3.06 3.79
N ALA A 20 -0.51 -2.38 3.05
CA ALA A 20 -1.00 -1.05 3.39
C ALA A 20 -2.32 -1.03 4.18
N MET A 21 -2.82 -2.19 4.64
CA MET A 21 -4.12 -2.30 5.31
C MET A 21 -4.23 -1.40 6.55
N GLN A 22 -3.16 -1.30 7.35
CA GLN A 22 -3.14 -0.52 8.59
C GLN A 22 -2.83 0.97 8.39
N LEU A 23 -2.74 1.43 7.15
CA LEU A 23 -2.77 2.87 6.86
C LEU A 23 -4.19 3.44 6.91
N ALA A 24 -5.21 2.60 6.92
CA ALA A 24 -6.57 3.00 7.27
C ALA A 24 -6.71 3.15 8.80
N GLY A 25 -7.80 3.76 9.24
CA GLY A 25 -8.13 3.88 10.66
C GLY A 25 -8.49 2.54 11.33
N PRO A 26 -8.81 2.57 12.64
CA PRO A 26 -9.21 1.39 13.40
C PRO A 26 -10.31 0.58 12.68
N GLY A 27 -10.17 -0.75 12.69
CA GLY A 27 -11.10 -1.63 11.94
C GLY A 27 -10.95 -1.55 10.43
N VAL A 28 -9.81 -1.03 9.93
CA VAL A 28 -9.52 -0.85 8.50
C VAL A 28 -10.52 0.12 7.83
N PHE A 29 -10.97 1.11 8.60
CA PHE A 29 -12.03 2.03 8.20
C PHE A 29 -11.65 3.48 8.49
N GLY A 30 -11.99 4.37 7.56
CA GLY A 30 -11.72 5.80 7.69
C GLY A 30 -10.23 6.17 7.66
N PRO A 31 -9.91 7.44 7.98
CA PRO A 31 -8.55 7.96 8.00
C PRO A 31 -7.70 7.36 9.14
N PRO A 32 -6.37 7.26 8.95
CA PRO A 32 -5.47 6.95 10.07
C PRO A 32 -5.47 8.07 11.10
N ARG A 33 -5.02 7.78 12.32
CA ARG A 33 -4.85 8.78 13.38
C ARG A 33 -3.98 9.96 12.94
N ASP A 34 -2.94 9.68 12.16
CA ASP A 34 -2.02 10.68 11.62
C ASP A 34 -1.65 10.32 10.18
N ARG A 35 -2.12 11.16 9.24
CA ARG A 35 -1.88 10.98 7.81
C ARG A 35 -0.42 11.26 7.43
N HIS A 36 0.24 12.21 8.09
CA HIS A 36 1.63 12.53 7.79
C HIS A 36 2.57 11.39 8.18
N VAL A 37 2.29 10.74 9.32
CA VAL A 37 3.01 9.53 9.72
C VAL A 37 2.79 8.40 8.72
N ALA A 38 1.56 8.19 8.24
CA ALA A 38 1.26 7.18 7.21
C ALA A 38 2.07 7.42 5.91
N ILE A 39 2.16 8.67 5.46
CA ILE A 39 2.99 9.07 4.31
C ILE A 39 4.47 8.78 4.57
N THR A 40 4.96 9.10 5.76
CA THR A 40 6.36 8.89 6.15
C THR A 40 6.72 7.41 6.13
N VAL A 41 5.83 6.54 6.64
CA VAL A 41 6.01 5.08 6.60
C VAL A 41 6.16 4.55 5.17
N LEU A 42 5.33 5.02 4.23
CA LEU A 42 5.42 4.61 2.83
C LEU A 42 6.76 5.01 2.19
N ARG A 43 7.21 6.25 2.44
CA ARG A 43 8.48 6.74 1.92
C ARG A 43 9.66 5.97 2.50
N GLU A 44 9.61 5.68 3.80
CA GLU A 44 10.65 4.91 4.47
C GLU A 44 10.69 3.46 3.98
N ALA A 45 9.53 2.83 3.72
CA ALA A 45 9.48 1.49 3.15
C ALA A 45 10.25 1.43 1.81
N LEU A 46 10.04 2.40 0.92
CA LEU A 46 10.80 2.50 -0.34
C LEU A 46 12.28 2.78 -0.10
N ALA A 47 12.63 3.67 0.84
CA ALA A 47 14.02 3.97 1.19
C ALA A 47 14.78 2.74 1.71
N LEU A 48 14.07 1.83 2.40
CA LEU A 48 14.59 0.54 2.88
C LEU A 48 14.60 -0.56 1.81
N GLY A 49 14.23 -0.24 0.57
CA GLY A 49 14.29 -1.14 -0.58
C GLY A 49 13.01 -1.94 -0.85
N VAL A 50 11.88 -1.62 -0.21
CA VAL A 50 10.59 -2.18 -0.67
C VAL A 50 10.23 -1.56 -2.02
N ASN A 51 9.96 -2.39 -3.02
CA ASN A 51 9.54 -1.94 -4.35
C ASN A 51 8.14 -2.44 -4.76
N HIS A 52 7.40 -3.04 -3.84
CA HIS A 52 6.01 -3.40 -4.09
C HIS A 52 5.11 -3.17 -2.87
N ILE A 53 3.93 -2.62 -3.13
CA ILE A 53 2.93 -2.26 -2.12
C ILE A 53 1.65 -3.03 -2.41
N ASP A 54 1.15 -3.76 -1.41
CA ASP A 54 -0.15 -4.41 -1.44
C ASP A 54 -1.21 -3.52 -0.79
N THR A 55 -2.27 -3.22 -1.55
CA THR A 55 -3.40 -2.40 -1.11
C THR A 55 -4.74 -3.03 -1.56
N SER A 56 -5.84 -2.36 -1.24
CA SER A 56 -7.19 -2.71 -1.65
C SER A 56 -8.06 -1.45 -1.68
N ASP A 57 -9.00 -1.38 -2.61
CA ASP A 57 -10.03 -0.32 -2.61
C ASP A 57 -10.91 -0.35 -1.35
N PHE A 58 -11.00 -1.52 -0.72
CA PHE A 58 -11.76 -1.76 0.52
C PHE A 58 -11.18 -1.07 1.77
N TYR A 59 -9.90 -0.69 1.75
CA TYR A 59 -9.24 -0.12 2.93
C TYR A 59 -9.55 1.38 3.07
N GLY A 60 -10.22 1.76 4.15
CA GLY A 60 -10.65 3.14 4.37
C GLY A 60 -12.12 3.40 4.09
N PRO A 61 -12.79 2.69 3.16
CA PRO A 61 -12.47 2.56 1.73
C PRO A 61 -11.83 3.79 1.06
N HIS A 62 -11.07 3.55 -0.03
CA HIS A 62 -10.30 4.52 -0.82
C HIS A 62 -9.19 5.32 -0.10
N VAL A 63 -9.27 5.51 1.22
CA VAL A 63 -8.32 6.32 2.02
C VAL A 63 -6.89 5.85 1.82
N THR A 64 -6.64 4.54 1.96
CA THR A 64 -5.29 3.99 1.83
C THR A 64 -4.70 4.30 0.44
N ASN A 65 -5.49 4.19 -0.63
CA ASN A 65 -5.04 4.49 -1.99
C ASN A 65 -4.75 5.98 -2.18
N GLN A 66 -5.53 6.87 -1.55
CA GLN A 66 -5.26 8.31 -1.56
C GLN A 66 -3.93 8.64 -0.85
N ILE A 67 -3.63 7.97 0.27
CA ILE A 67 -2.36 8.15 1.00
C ILE A 67 -1.19 7.65 0.16
N ILE A 68 -1.33 6.48 -0.49
CA ILE A 68 -0.30 5.95 -1.39
C ILE A 68 -0.01 6.93 -2.53
N ARG A 69 -1.06 7.48 -3.16
CA ARG A 69 -0.91 8.48 -4.22
C ARG A 69 -0.20 9.73 -3.71
N GLU A 70 -0.62 10.28 -2.59
CA GLU A 70 -0.03 11.49 -2.01
C GLU A 70 1.44 11.29 -1.63
N ALA A 71 1.78 10.12 -1.09
CA ALA A 71 3.13 9.83 -0.65
C ALA A 71 4.11 9.63 -1.82
N LEU A 72 3.66 8.96 -2.88
CA LEU A 72 4.55 8.33 -3.87
C LEU A 72 4.35 8.83 -5.30
N TYR A 73 3.37 9.68 -5.59
CA TYR A 73 3.24 10.29 -6.91
C TYR A 73 4.22 11.47 -7.06
N PRO A 74 4.93 11.62 -8.20
CA PRO A 74 4.99 10.69 -9.34
C PRO A 74 5.71 9.38 -8.99
N TYR A 75 5.15 8.25 -9.44
CA TYR A 75 5.63 6.92 -9.08
C TYR A 75 6.96 6.60 -9.75
N SER A 76 7.84 5.91 -9.03
CA SER A 76 9.06 5.32 -9.60
C SER A 76 8.72 4.18 -10.56
N ASP A 77 9.53 4.00 -11.61
CA ASP A 77 9.33 2.97 -12.63
C ASP A 77 9.45 1.54 -12.08
N ASP A 78 10.19 1.37 -10.99
CA ASP A 78 10.41 0.09 -10.32
C ASP A 78 9.39 -0.22 -9.22
N LEU A 79 8.46 0.71 -8.94
CA LEU A 79 7.38 0.49 -7.97
C LEU A 79 6.25 -0.34 -8.59
N THR A 80 5.91 -1.44 -7.92
CA THR A 80 4.74 -2.27 -8.26
C THR A 80 3.62 -2.06 -7.24
N ILE A 81 2.48 -1.50 -7.67
CA ILE A 81 1.27 -1.40 -6.83
C ILE A 81 0.35 -2.58 -7.13
N VAL A 82 0.06 -3.37 -6.11
CA VAL A 82 -0.85 -4.52 -6.16
C VAL A 82 -2.15 -4.12 -5.48
N THR A 83 -3.29 -4.28 -6.16
CA THR A 83 -4.60 -3.90 -5.62
C THR A 83 -5.61 -5.02 -5.76
N LYS A 84 -6.74 -4.88 -5.06
CA LYS A 84 -7.81 -5.87 -5.00
C LYS A 84 -9.14 -5.20 -5.30
N ILE A 85 -10.00 -5.93 -5.99
CA ILE A 85 -11.39 -5.57 -6.32
C ILE A 85 -12.31 -6.73 -5.92
N GLY A 86 -13.62 -6.49 -5.94
CA GLY A 86 -14.63 -7.54 -5.71
C GLY A 86 -15.31 -7.51 -4.34
N ALA A 87 -14.92 -6.59 -3.46
CA ALA A 87 -15.63 -6.27 -2.22
C ALA A 87 -15.88 -4.76 -2.16
N ARG A 88 -17.03 -4.36 -1.61
CA ARG A 88 -17.37 -2.96 -1.32
C ARG A 88 -17.64 -2.82 0.16
N ARG A 89 -17.28 -1.67 0.72
CA ARG A 89 -17.53 -1.35 2.11
C ARG A 89 -18.56 -0.24 2.23
N GLY A 90 -19.59 -0.48 3.03
CA GLY A 90 -20.66 0.49 3.28
C GLY A 90 -20.20 1.66 4.14
N GLU A 91 -21.01 2.72 4.21
CA GLU A 91 -20.77 3.87 5.10
C GLU A 91 -20.82 3.48 6.59
N ASP A 92 -21.50 2.39 6.91
CA ASP A 92 -21.61 1.77 8.24
C ASP A 92 -20.46 0.78 8.53
N ALA A 93 -19.45 0.72 7.66
CA ALA A 93 -18.33 -0.18 7.71
C ALA A 93 -18.67 -1.69 7.56
N SER A 94 -19.88 -2.02 7.07
CA SER A 94 -20.29 -3.38 6.69
C SER A 94 -19.42 -3.97 5.59
#